data_AF-J9AGB3-F1
#
_entry.id   AF-J9AGB3-F1
#
_cell.length_a   1.000
_cell.length_b   1.000
_cell.length_c   1.000
_cell.angle_alpha   90.00
_cell.angle_beta   90.00
_cell.angle_gamma   90.00
#
_symmetry.space_group_name_H-M   'P 1'
#
loop_
_entity.id
_entity.type
_entity.pdbx_description
1 polymer ?
#
loop_
_entity_poly.entity_id
_entity_poly.type
_entity_poly.pdbx_seq_one_letter_code
_entity_poly.pdbx_strand_id
1 'polypeptide(L)'
;MTKGTSTIYFDWASNEEFFMGEGDFEHIAFQTMRKISRNIWRPFRSMTNVLWLAYVIDFIHDQLKESNVGSTEERTAFFLHFKCLHRYASAWKWVRDHIDKHMKKDVIEKEEPQKA
;
A
#
# COMPACT_ATOMS: atom_id res chain seq x y z
N MET A 1 3.79 34.19 19.86
CA MET A 1 4.57 33.26 19.02
C MET A 1 3.61 32.38 18.24
N THR A 2 3.34 32.70 16.99
CA THR A 2 2.52 31.87 16.09
C THR A 2 3.42 30.77 15.52
N LYS A 3 3.15 29.50 15.87
CA LYS A 3 3.79 28.35 15.20
C LYS A 3 3.39 28.39 13.73
N GLY A 4 4.32 28.77 12.86
CA GLY A 4 4.14 28.58 11.43
C GLY A 4 4.04 27.08 11.17
N THR A 5 2.86 26.61 10.75
CA THR A 5 2.69 25.29 10.15
C THR A 5 3.53 25.26 8.88
N SER A 6 4.74 24.70 8.98
CA SER A 6 5.56 24.41 7.80
C SER A 6 4.84 23.32 7.02
N THR A 7 4.14 23.71 5.96
CA THR A 7 3.63 22.76 4.98
C THR A 7 4.79 22.38 4.09
N ILE A 8 5.28 21.14 4.21
CA ILE A 8 6.26 20.59 3.28
C ILE A 8 5.53 20.35 1.95
N TYR A 9 5.73 21.23 0.99
CA TYR A 9 5.30 21.02 -0.39
C TYR A 9 6.39 20.22 -1.10
N PHE A 10 6.11 18.95 -1.40
CA PHE A 10 6.97 18.15 -2.26
C PHE A 10 6.41 18.21 -3.67
N ASP A 11 7.15 18.82 -4.60
CA ASP A 11 6.77 18.83 -6.00
C ASP A 11 7.16 17.50 -6.67
N TRP A 12 6.22 16.56 -6.67
CA TRP A 12 6.38 15.28 -7.36
C TRP A 12 6.53 15.45 -8.87
N ALA A 13 6.02 16.54 -9.45
CA ALA A 13 5.99 16.69 -10.91
C ALA A 13 7.37 16.99 -11.49
N SER A 14 8.22 17.70 -10.74
CA SER A 14 9.56 18.13 -11.15
C SER A 14 10.68 17.16 -10.76
N ASN A 15 10.40 16.15 -9.94
CA ASN A 15 11.41 15.20 -9.48
C ASN A 15 11.53 14.02 -10.47
N GLU A 16 12.36 14.19 -11.51
CA GLU A 16 12.55 13.15 -12.54
C GLU A 16 13.28 11.93 -12.01
N GLU A 17 14.27 12.12 -11.13
CA GLU A 17 15.08 11.06 -10.53
C GLU A 17 14.21 9.99 -9.85
N PHE A 18 13.13 10.41 -9.20
CA PHE A 18 12.16 9.53 -8.56
C PHE A 18 11.44 8.56 -9.51
N PHE A 19 11.42 8.86 -10.81
CA PHE A 19 10.84 8.00 -11.84
C PHE A 19 11.89 7.35 -12.75
N MET A 20 13.17 7.67 -12.56
CA MET A 20 14.27 7.15 -13.35
C MET A 20 14.85 5.91 -12.68
N GLY A 21 14.27 4.76 -13.03
CA GLY A 21 14.76 3.44 -12.66
C GLY A 21 14.06 2.36 -13.47
N GLU A 22 14.71 1.21 -13.59
CA GLU A 22 14.23 0.10 -14.41
C GLU A 22 14.26 -1.21 -13.62
N GLY A 23 13.17 -1.97 -13.70
CA GLY A 23 13.16 -3.39 -13.33
C GLY A 23 12.71 -3.75 -11.92
N ASP A 24 12.58 -2.79 -10.99
CA ASP A 24 11.95 -3.05 -9.69
C ASP A 24 10.47 -2.62 -9.65
N PHE A 25 9.73 -3.20 -8.72
CA PHE A 25 8.29 -2.96 -8.61
C PHE A 25 7.97 -1.54 -8.11
N GLU A 26 8.89 -0.93 -7.36
CA GLU A 26 8.80 0.46 -6.89
C GLU A 26 8.69 1.43 -8.05
N HIS A 27 9.65 1.39 -8.99
CA HIS A 27 9.67 2.25 -10.17
C HIS A 27 8.45 1.97 -11.07
N ILE A 28 8.06 0.71 -11.24
CA ILE A 28 6.84 0.35 -12.01
C ILE A 28 5.60 1.01 -11.39
N ALA A 29 5.43 0.93 -10.06
CA ALA A 29 4.31 1.55 -9.37
C ALA A 29 4.32 3.09 -9.54
N PHE A 30 5.47 3.73 -9.36
CA PHE A 30 5.62 5.19 -9.47
C PHE A 30 5.41 5.72 -10.88
N GLN A 31 6.02 5.10 -11.89
CA GLN A 31 5.81 5.47 -13.29
C GLN A 31 4.35 5.29 -13.70
N THR A 32 3.70 4.22 -13.23
CA THR A 32 2.26 3.99 -13.48
C THR A 32 1.39 5.06 -12.83
N MET A 33 1.69 5.44 -11.58
CA MET A 33 0.98 6.54 -10.89
C MET A 33 1.15 7.87 -11.63
N ARG A 34 2.37 8.19 -12.10
CA ARG A 34 2.65 9.39 -12.91
C ARG A 34 1.85 9.41 -14.21
N LYS A 35 1.72 8.26 -14.88
CA LYS A 35 0.91 8.11 -16.09
C LYS A 35 -0.59 8.34 -15.82
N ILE A 36 -1.12 7.78 -14.74
CA ILE A 36 -2.53 7.96 -14.32
C ILE A 36 -2.83 9.41 -13.94
N SER A 37 -1.90 10.05 -13.22
CA SER A 37 -2.04 11.45 -12.81
C SER A 37 -1.76 12.42 -13.96
N ARG A 38 -1.16 11.96 -15.07
CA ARG A 38 -0.59 12.79 -16.15
C ARG A 38 0.44 13.78 -15.61
N ASN A 39 1.17 13.38 -14.58
CA ASN A 39 2.07 14.22 -13.78
C ASN A 39 1.37 15.38 -13.05
N ILE A 40 0.04 15.36 -12.93
CA ILE A 40 -0.74 16.34 -12.17
C ILE A 40 -1.22 15.67 -10.88
N TRP A 41 -0.49 15.89 -9.78
CA TRP A 41 -0.69 15.18 -8.51
C TRP A 41 -1.72 15.81 -7.58
N ARG A 42 -2.14 17.06 -7.85
CA ARG A 42 -3.14 17.78 -7.04
C ARG A 42 -4.52 17.10 -7.01
N PRO A 43 -5.08 16.60 -8.14
CA PRO A 43 -6.33 15.87 -8.14
C PRO A 43 -6.19 14.51 -7.46
N PHE A 44 -7.17 14.15 -6.63
CA PHE A 44 -7.24 12.82 -6.05
C PHE A 44 -7.49 11.76 -7.13
N ARG A 45 -6.68 10.70 -7.12
CA ARG A 45 -6.78 9.53 -8.02
C ARG A 45 -6.78 8.26 -7.17
N SER A 46 -7.96 7.69 -6.89
CA SER A 46 -8.08 6.53 -5.99
C SER A 46 -7.20 5.32 -6.36
N MET A 47 -6.90 5.16 -7.66
CA MET A 47 -6.03 4.10 -8.16
C MET A 47 -4.57 4.23 -7.69
N THR A 48 -4.08 5.44 -7.40
CA THR A 48 -2.69 5.60 -6.91
C THR A 48 -2.52 4.93 -5.55
N ASN A 49 -3.55 4.94 -4.69
CA ASN A 49 -3.51 4.23 -3.41
C ASN A 49 -3.46 2.71 -3.59
N VAL A 50 -4.11 2.18 -4.63
CA VAL A 50 -4.08 0.74 -4.95
C VAL A 50 -2.67 0.33 -5.39
N LEU A 51 -2.03 1.13 -6.24
CA LEU A 51 -0.65 0.89 -6.71
C LEU A 51 0.36 0.99 -5.56
N TRP A 52 0.22 2.01 -4.71
CA TRP A 52 1.02 2.14 -3.50
C TRP A 52 0.91 0.96 -2.57
N LEU A 53 -0.32 0.50 -2.29
CA LEU A 53 -0.53 -0.66 -1.42
C LEU A 53 0.05 -1.93 -2.06
N ALA A 54 -0.13 -2.13 -3.36
CA ALA A 54 0.49 -3.26 -4.06
C ALA A 54 2.01 -3.26 -3.87
N TYR A 55 2.65 -2.10 -3.95
CA TYR A 55 4.10 -1.98 -3.72
C TYR A 55 4.47 -2.33 -2.28
N VAL A 56 3.78 -1.75 -1.30
CA VAL A 56 4.06 -2.03 0.12
C VAL A 56 3.88 -3.51 0.44
N ILE A 57 2.88 -4.17 -0.16
CA ILE A 57 2.61 -5.59 0.07
C ILE A 57 3.71 -6.47 -0.52
N ASP A 58 4.18 -6.15 -1.74
CA ASP A 58 5.29 -6.85 -2.39
C ASP A 58 6.57 -6.69 -1.56
N PHE A 59 6.86 -5.46 -1.14
CA PHE A 59 7.97 -5.14 -0.26
C PHE A 59 7.91 -5.92 1.07
N ILE A 60 6.75 -5.93 1.75
CA ILE A 60 6.57 -6.68 3.01
C ILE A 60 6.79 -8.17 2.77
N HIS A 61 6.26 -8.74 1.68
CA HIS A 61 6.45 -10.15 1.36
C HIS A 61 7.94 -10.50 1.23
N ASP A 62 8.69 -9.69 0.51
CA ASP A 62 10.13 -9.89 0.33
C ASP A 62 10.90 -9.72 1.64
N GLN A 63 10.56 -8.72 2.45
CA GLN A 63 11.16 -8.53 3.77
C GLN A 63 10.86 -9.68 4.74
N LEU A 64 9.64 -10.23 4.74
CA LEU A 64 9.29 -11.42 5.52
C LEU A 64 10.08 -12.65 5.04
N LYS A 65 10.35 -12.73 3.74
CA LYS A 65 11.17 -13.80 3.16
C LYS A 65 12.62 -13.71 3.60
N GLU A 66 13.22 -12.52 3.48
CA GLU A 66 14.61 -12.24 3.86
C GLU A 66 14.85 -12.39 5.36
N SER A 67 13.93 -11.88 6.17
CA SER A 67 14.00 -11.93 7.64
C SER A 67 13.60 -13.29 8.22
N ASN A 68 13.18 -14.24 7.37
CA ASN A 68 12.68 -15.56 7.75
C ASN A 68 11.59 -15.51 8.85
N VAL A 69 10.64 -14.58 8.69
CA VAL A 69 9.51 -14.40 9.61
C VAL A 69 8.31 -15.18 9.09
N GLY A 70 7.74 -16.03 9.95
CA GLY A 70 6.60 -16.89 9.63
C GLY A 70 6.97 -18.08 8.73
N SER A 71 6.01 -18.98 8.51
CA SER A 71 6.19 -20.13 7.62
C SER A 71 6.12 -19.73 6.15
N THR A 72 6.53 -20.65 5.26
CA THR A 72 6.36 -20.44 3.80
C THR A 72 4.88 -20.36 3.42
N GLU A 73 4.04 -21.15 4.08
CA GLU A 73 2.59 -21.18 3.89
C GLU A 73 1.95 -19.85 4.32
N GLU A 74 2.36 -19.30 5.47
CA GLU A 74 1.86 -18.01 5.96
C GLU A 74 2.23 -16.86 5.02
N ARG A 75 3.49 -16.80 4.57
CA ARG A 75 3.95 -15.79 3.60
C ARG A 75 3.23 -15.91 2.26
N THR A 76 3.02 -17.14 1.79
CA THR A 76 2.27 -17.40 0.56
C THR A 76 0.80 -16.99 0.70
N ALA A 77 0.16 -17.31 1.82
CA ALA A 77 -1.22 -16.94 2.10
C ALA A 77 -1.39 -15.42 2.16
N PHE A 78 -0.46 -14.71 2.82
CA PHE A 78 -0.39 -13.25 2.81
C PHE A 78 -0.34 -12.70 1.38
N PHE A 79 0.63 -13.14 0.57
CA PHE A 79 0.76 -12.64 -0.80
C PHE A 79 -0.47 -12.94 -1.66
N LEU A 80 -1.01 -14.16 -1.58
CA LEU A 80 -2.20 -14.57 -2.34
C LEU A 80 -3.45 -13.76 -1.96
N HIS A 81 -3.61 -13.40 -0.69
CA HIS A 81 -4.73 -12.57 -0.23
C HIS A 81 -4.77 -11.22 -0.98
N PHE A 82 -3.61 -10.65 -1.25
CA PHE A 82 -3.48 -9.33 -1.87
C PHE A 82 -3.17 -9.35 -3.36
N LYS A 83 -2.84 -10.50 -3.94
CA LYS A 83 -2.42 -10.63 -5.36
C LYS A 83 -3.40 -10.01 -6.37
N CYS A 84 -4.69 -9.93 -6.04
CA CYS A 84 -5.71 -9.35 -6.91
C CYS A 84 -6.07 -7.89 -6.57
N LEU A 85 -5.40 -7.25 -5.60
CA LEU A 85 -5.67 -5.88 -5.17
C LEU A 85 -5.62 -4.88 -6.33
N HIS A 86 -4.67 -5.06 -7.26
CA HIS A 86 -4.49 -4.20 -8.44
C HIS A 86 -5.71 -4.16 -9.39
N ARG A 87 -6.65 -5.10 -9.26
CA ARG A 87 -7.88 -5.16 -10.09
C ARG A 87 -8.96 -4.21 -9.59
N TYR A 88 -8.80 -3.64 -8.39
CA TYR A 88 -9.79 -2.76 -7.78
C TYR A 88 -9.58 -1.31 -8.22
N ALA A 89 -10.67 -0.59 -8.46
CA ALA A 89 -10.63 0.84 -8.80
C ALA A 89 -10.21 1.74 -7.62
N SER A 90 -10.31 1.23 -6.38
CA SER A 90 -9.92 1.93 -5.17
C SER A 90 -9.63 0.95 -4.03
N ALA A 91 -8.73 1.34 -3.12
CA ALA A 91 -8.47 0.59 -1.90
C ALA A 91 -9.75 0.43 -1.06
N TRP A 92 -10.60 1.46 -1.01
CA TRP A 92 -11.88 1.42 -0.29
C TRP A 92 -12.80 0.29 -0.78
N LYS A 93 -12.91 0.07 -2.10
CA LYS A 93 -13.70 -1.04 -2.64
C LYS A 93 -13.15 -2.38 -2.17
N TRP A 94 -11.84 -2.55 -2.20
CA TRP A 94 -11.18 -3.77 -1.71
C TRP A 94 -11.43 -3.99 -0.21
N VAL A 95 -11.22 -2.96 0.62
CA VAL A 95 -11.47 -3.00 2.07
C VAL A 95 -12.90 -3.42 2.38
N ARG A 96 -13.90 -2.83 1.72
CA ARG A 96 -15.30 -3.20 1.90
C ARG A 96 -15.56 -4.68 1.59
N ASP A 97 -14.95 -5.17 0.52
CA ASP A 97 -15.19 -6.53 0.05
C ASP A 97 -14.44 -7.60 0.89
N HIS A 98 -13.33 -7.24 1.55
CA HIS A 98 -12.40 -8.22 2.17
C HIS A 98 -12.19 -8.01 3.68
N ILE A 99 -12.15 -6.76 4.16
CA ILE A 99 -11.81 -6.44 5.56
C ILE A 99 -13.05 -6.38 6.46
N ASP A 100 -14.21 -5.96 5.94
CA ASP A 100 -15.38 -5.61 6.77
C ASP A 100 -15.95 -6.79 7.58
N LYS A 101 -15.53 -8.04 7.29
CA LYS A 101 -15.96 -9.26 8.00
C LYS A 101 -14.88 -9.97 8.81
N HIS A 102 -13.59 -9.86 8.46
CA HIS A 102 -12.53 -10.70 9.03
C HIS A 102 -11.68 -9.97 10.08
N MET A 103 -11.01 -8.85 9.72
CA MET A 103 -10.11 -8.19 10.67
C MET A 103 -10.82 -7.48 11.82
N LYS A 104 -12.06 -7.03 11.62
CA LYS A 104 -12.87 -6.50 12.75
C LYS A 104 -13.06 -7.55 13.84
N LYS A 105 -13.29 -8.81 13.45
CA LYS A 105 -13.47 -9.92 14.38
C LYS A 105 -12.15 -10.23 15.11
N ASP A 106 -11.04 -10.31 14.37
CA ASP A 106 -9.72 -10.61 14.94
C ASP A 106 -9.19 -9.51 15.88
N VAL A 107 -9.51 -8.24 15.59
CA VAL A 107 -9.18 -7.10 16.48
C VAL A 107 -10.04 -7.15 17.74
N ILE A 108 -11.35 -7.38 17.62
CA ILE A 108 -12.25 -7.51 18.77
C ILE A 108 -11.84 -8.71 19.64
N GLU A 109 -11.52 -9.86 19.05
CA GLU A 109 -11.08 -11.06 19.77
C GLU A 109 -9.73 -10.90 20.46
N LYS A 110 -8.80 -10.09 19.91
CA LYS A 110 -7.54 -9.73 20.58
C LYS A 110 -7.71 -8.73 21.72
N GLU A 111 -8.76 -7.90 21.68
CA GLU A 111 -9.06 -6.92 22.72
C GLU A 111 -9.92 -7.49 23.86
N GLU A 112 -10.60 -8.62 23.66
CA GLU A 112 -11.27 -9.32 24.76
C GLU A 112 -10.21 -9.94 25.70
N PRO A 113 -10.15 -9.54 26.99
CA PRO A 113 -9.25 -10.15 27.94
C PRO A 113 -9.60 -11.64 28.04
N GLN A 114 -8.60 -12.50 27.86
CA GLN A 114 -8.72 -13.93 28.13
C GLN A 114 -9.31 -14.09 29.54
N LYS A 115 -10.61 -14.45 29.59
CA LYS A 115 -11.27 -14.80 30.84
C LYS A 115 -10.61 -16.07 31.35
N ALA A 116 -9.73 -15.89 32.32
CA ALA A 116 -9.20 -16.94 33.18
C ALA A 116 -10.32 -17.56 34.02
#